data_AF-A0A672S2D2-F1
#
_entry.id   AF-A0A672S2D2-F1
#
_cell.length_a   1.000
_cell.length_b   1.000
_cell.length_c   1.000
_cell.angle_alpha   90.00
_cell.angle_beta   90.00
_cell.angle_gamma   90.00
#
_symmetry.space_group_name_H-M   'P 1'
#
loop_
_entity.id
_entity.type
_entity.pdbx_description
1 polymer ?
#
loop_
_entity_poly.entity_id
_entity_poly.type
_entity_poly.pdbx_seq_one_letter_code
_entity_poly.pdbx_strand_id
1 'polypeptide(L)'
;MSDGLVQLQSSSHHKNLLNAMWKLRTMGSLCDITVQVDFQEELEEFEAHRVVLAASSGYFESHLLANDQVKSLFLCDILPHAFEKFLEYAYFGKIEVEKSYISTVLQMAKLLKCQDLVDACEAEIPSGVSDETLQKDGVDSNTPKTEIKTKREPVKRAMKRKKSLKVVGNIRDAPVYTIQVIYTNPEP
;
A
#
# COMPACT_ATOMS: atom_id res chain seq x y z
N MET A 1 -16.27 -30.61 -46.21
CA MET A 1 -15.23 -30.70 -45.16
C MET A 1 -15.81 -30.06 -43.93
N SER A 2 -15.66 -30.67 -42.74
CA SER A 2 -16.04 -30.02 -41.48
C SER A 2 -14.95 -29.03 -41.09
N ASP A 3 -15.30 -27.75 -40.96
CA ASP A 3 -14.32 -26.73 -40.57
C ASP A 3 -13.87 -26.97 -39.13
N GLY A 4 -12.58 -27.23 -38.95
CA GLY A 4 -12.01 -27.65 -37.67
C GLY A 4 -11.66 -26.44 -36.82
N LEU A 5 -12.31 -26.27 -35.67
CA LEU A 5 -11.95 -25.23 -34.71
C LEU A 5 -10.56 -25.51 -34.11
N VAL A 6 -9.68 -24.52 -34.15
CA VAL A 6 -8.32 -24.58 -33.59
C VAL A 6 -8.19 -23.54 -32.48
N GLN A 7 -7.79 -23.97 -31.28
CA GLN A 7 -7.50 -23.08 -30.17
C GLN A 7 -6.05 -22.56 -30.28
N LEU A 8 -5.88 -21.24 -30.17
CA LEU A 8 -4.57 -20.59 -30.13
C LEU A 8 -4.38 -19.95 -28.74
N GLN A 9 -3.27 -20.26 -28.07
CA GLN A 9 -2.96 -19.76 -26.73
C GLN A 9 -1.48 -19.42 -26.61
N SER A 10 -1.18 -18.31 -25.92
CA SER A 10 0.20 -17.93 -25.57
C SER A 10 0.43 -18.05 -24.07
N SER A 11 1.45 -18.82 -23.69
CA SER A 11 1.87 -19.00 -22.30
C SER A 11 2.51 -17.77 -21.66
N SER A 12 2.88 -16.75 -22.45
CA SER A 12 3.55 -15.53 -21.98
C SER A 12 2.69 -14.26 -22.03
N HIS A 13 1.49 -14.32 -22.63
CA HIS A 13 0.67 -13.14 -22.88
C HIS A 13 0.30 -12.37 -21.60
N HIS A 14 -0.20 -13.05 -20.56
CA HIS A 14 -0.57 -12.43 -19.28
C HIS A 14 0.62 -11.71 -18.62
N LYS A 15 1.79 -12.36 -18.58
CA LYS A 15 3.03 -11.79 -18.02
C LYS A 15 3.51 -10.58 -18.83
N ASN A 16 3.41 -10.63 -20.15
CA ASN A 16 3.79 -9.53 -21.03
C ASN A 16 2.83 -8.33 -20.92
N LEU A 17 1.52 -8.59 -20.74
CA LEU A 17 0.51 -7.57 -20.47
C LEU A 17 0.77 -6.87 -19.13
N LEU A 18 0.94 -7.64 -18.04
CA LEU A 18 1.27 -7.13 -16.71
C LEU A 18 2.57 -6.27 -16.72
N ASN A 19 3.64 -6.79 -17.33
CA ASN A 19 4.88 -6.04 -17.55
C ASN A 19 4.71 -4.74 -18.37
N ALA A 20 3.73 -4.67 -19.26
CA ALA A 20 3.42 -3.45 -20.03
C ALA A 20 2.61 -2.45 -19.20
N MET A 21 1.63 -2.93 -18.42
CA MET A 21 0.87 -2.10 -17.46
C MET A 21 1.79 -1.48 -16.40
N TRP A 22 2.81 -2.21 -15.91
CA TRP A 22 3.80 -1.65 -15.00
C TRP A 22 4.59 -0.51 -15.64
N LYS A 23 5.05 -0.68 -16.88
CA LYS A 23 5.78 0.37 -17.62
C LYS A 23 4.94 1.63 -17.80
N LEU A 24 3.69 1.47 -18.23
CA LEU A 24 2.72 2.56 -18.33
C LEU A 24 2.58 3.30 -16.99
N ARG A 25 2.40 2.56 -15.89
CA ARG A 25 2.33 3.11 -14.53
C ARG A 25 3.59 3.91 -14.17
N THR A 26 4.78 3.35 -14.38
CA THR A 26 6.06 4.04 -14.09
C THR A 26 6.34 5.26 -14.98
N MET A 27 5.54 5.46 -16.04
CA MET A 27 5.58 6.62 -16.93
C MET A 27 4.44 7.61 -16.67
N GLY A 28 3.64 7.45 -15.59
CA GLY A 28 2.42 8.22 -15.34
C GLY A 28 1.36 8.10 -16.44
N SER A 29 1.50 7.11 -17.33
CA SER A 29 0.79 7.04 -18.60
C SER A 29 -0.45 6.18 -18.44
N LEU A 30 -1.63 6.77 -18.71
CA LEU A 30 -2.95 6.16 -18.49
C LEU A 30 -3.32 5.91 -17.00
N CYS A 31 -2.52 6.41 -16.06
CA CYS A 31 -2.92 6.49 -14.65
C CYS A 31 -4.14 7.41 -14.51
N ASP A 32 -5.17 6.93 -13.81
CA ASP A 32 -6.47 7.59 -13.66
C ASP A 32 -6.95 7.69 -12.20
N ILE A 33 -6.09 7.27 -11.26
CA ILE A 33 -6.22 7.42 -9.81
C ILE A 33 -4.85 7.64 -9.16
N THR A 34 -4.80 8.53 -8.18
CA THR A 34 -3.69 8.63 -7.21
C THR A 34 -4.11 7.99 -5.90
N VAL A 35 -3.22 7.20 -5.28
CA VAL A 35 -3.41 6.71 -3.91
C VAL A 35 -2.42 7.40 -2.99
N GLN A 36 -2.94 8.17 -2.04
CA GLN A 36 -2.18 8.81 -0.97
C GLN A 36 -2.09 7.82 0.20
N VAL A 37 -0.89 7.51 0.66
CA VAL A 37 -0.64 6.49 1.70
C VAL A 37 0.11 7.13 2.86
N ASP A 38 -0.53 7.12 4.04
CA ASP A 38 -0.10 7.81 5.25
C ASP A 38 0.21 6.82 6.38
N PHE A 39 1.40 6.96 6.96
CA PHE A 39 1.82 6.26 8.16
C PHE A 39 2.69 7.15 9.06
N GLN A 40 2.12 7.62 10.17
CA GLN A 40 2.77 8.43 11.20
C GLN A 40 3.25 9.82 10.73
N GLU A 41 4.46 9.91 10.18
CA GLU A 41 5.03 11.13 9.58
C GLU A 41 5.44 10.92 8.10
N GLU A 42 5.21 9.72 7.54
CA GLU A 42 5.49 9.36 6.15
C GLU A 42 4.19 9.39 5.33
N LEU A 43 4.15 10.27 4.33
CA LEU A 43 3.04 10.39 3.37
C LEU A 43 3.62 10.33 1.95
N GLU A 44 3.19 9.35 1.16
CA GLU A 44 3.59 9.17 -0.24
C GLU A 44 2.38 9.10 -1.18
N GLU A 45 2.59 9.46 -2.45
CA GLU A 45 1.56 9.49 -3.48
C GLU A 45 1.89 8.53 -4.63
N PHE A 46 0.98 7.61 -4.93
CA PHE A 46 1.16 6.56 -5.91
C PHE A 46 0.15 6.70 -7.05
N GLU A 47 0.58 7.14 -8.22
CA GLU A 47 -0.22 7.04 -9.45
C GLU A 47 -0.45 5.56 -9.82
N ALA A 48 -1.66 5.23 -10.27
CA ALA A 48 -2.05 3.89 -10.70
C ALA A 48 -3.21 3.90 -11.72
N HIS A 49 -3.46 2.72 -12.32
CA HIS A 49 -4.67 2.44 -13.09
C HIS A 49 -5.76 1.84 -12.19
N ARG A 50 -6.96 2.43 -12.19
CA ARG A 50 -8.13 1.97 -11.41
C ARG A 50 -8.49 0.52 -11.70
N VAL A 51 -8.44 0.12 -12.97
CA VAL A 51 -8.79 -1.25 -13.41
C VAL A 51 -7.86 -2.31 -12.81
N VAL A 52 -6.56 -2.00 -12.61
CA VAL A 52 -5.61 -2.94 -12.00
C VAL A 52 -5.83 -3.01 -10.49
N LEU A 53 -6.01 -1.87 -9.82
CA LEU A 53 -6.32 -1.84 -8.40
C LEU A 53 -7.60 -2.59 -8.07
N ALA A 54 -8.69 -2.35 -8.81
CA ALA A 54 -9.96 -3.04 -8.60
C ALA A 54 -9.86 -4.56 -8.87
N ALA A 55 -9.21 -4.97 -9.97
CA ALA A 55 -9.06 -6.38 -10.30
C ALA A 55 -8.17 -7.18 -9.31
N SER A 56 -7.32 -6.49 -8.53
CA SER A 56 -6.44 -7.13 -7.53
C SER A 56 -6.91 -6.96 -6.07
N SER A 57 -8.02 -6.25 -5.81
CA SER A 57 -8.41 -5.89 -4.44
C SER A 57 -9.91 -5.59 -4.30
N GLY A 58 -10.60 -6.36 -3.46
CA GLY A 58 -12.00 -6.12 -3.13
C GLY A 58 -12.23 -4.80 -2.37
N TYR A 59 -11.19 -4.23 -1.75
CA TYR A 59 -11.25 -2.88 -1.19
C TYR A 59 -11.31 -1.83 -2.32
N PHE A 60 -10.39 -1.88 -3.28
CA PHE A 60 -10.37 -0.92 -4.38
C PHE A 60 -11.56 -1.10 -5.32
N GLU A 61 -11.98 -2.34 -5.60
CA GLU A 61 -13.20 -2.63 -6.37
C GLU A 61 -14.43 -1.93 -5.75
N SER A 62 -14.67 -2.15 -4.44
CA SER A 62 -15.82 -1.57 -3.73
C SER A 62 -15.88 -0.04 -3.85
N HIS A 63 -14.75 0.66 -3.69
CA HIS A 63 -14.71 2.12 -3.68
C HIS A 63 -14.65 2.72 -5.09
N LEU A 64 -13.93 2.09 -6.03
CA LEU A 64 -13.77 2.59 -7.40
C LEU A 64 -14.96 2.25 -8.30
N LEU A 65 -15.82 1.30 -7.93
CA LEU A 65 -17.12 1.08 -8.58
C LEU A 65 -18.25 1.93 -7.97
N ALA A 66 -18.17 2.28 -6.67
CA ALA A 66 -19.18 3.11 -6.00
C ALA A 66 -19.18 4.57 -6.48
N ASN A 67 -18.06 5.08 -7.00
CA ASN A 67 -17.95 6.45 -7.54
C ASN A 67 -16.92 6.49 -8.68
N ASP A 68 -17.38 6.74 -9.91
CA ASP A 68 -16.53 6.80 -11.10
C ASP A 68 -15.68 8.07 -11.20
N GLN A 69 -16.05 9.15 -10.50
CA GLN A 69 -15.35 10.44 -10.55
C GLN A 69 -14.08 10.50 -9.67
N VAL A 70 -13.87 9.56 -8.75
CA VAL A 70 -12.76 9.56 -7.79
C VAL A 70 -11.38 9.69 -8.46
N LYS A 71 -10.63 10.75 -8.12
CA LYS A 71 -9.25 10.99 -8.61
C LYS A 71 -8.15 10.79 -7.56
N SER A 72 -8.48 10.85 -6.28
CA SER A 72 -7.61 10.44 -5.19
C SER A 72 -8.32 9.49 -4.22
N LEU A 73 -7.58 8.53 -3.68
CA LEU A 73 -7.97 7.73 -2.51
C LEU A 73 -6.91 7.92 -1.41
N PHE A 74 -7.37 8.10 -0.17
CA PHE A 74 -6.50 8.17 1.00
C PHE A 74 -6.51 6.83 1.76
N LEU A 75 -5.33 6.34 2.12
CA LEU A 75 -5.11 5.16 2.96
C LEU A 75 -4.30 5.57 4.19
N CYS A 76 -4.82 5.28 5.38
CA CYS A 76 -4.10 5.40 6.65
C CYS A 76 -3.65 4.03 7.16
N ASP A 77 -2.75 4.02 8.14
CA ASP A 77 -2.30 2.82 8.87
C ASP A 77 -1.60 1.75 7.98
N ILE A 78 -1.15 2.13 6.78
CA ILE A 78 -0.39 1.28 5.85
C ILE A 78 0.95 1.97 5.56
N LEU A 79 2.07 1.28 5.80
CA LEU A 79 3.41 1.76 5.45
C LEU A 79 3.52 2.00 3.93
N PRO A 80 4.03 3.15 3.45
CA PRO A 80 4.21 3.42 2.01
C PRO A 80 4.96 2.32 1.25
N HIS A 81 6.05 1.79 1.81
CA HIS A 81 6.80 0.69 1.19
C HIS A 81 6.01 -0.64 1.14
N ALA A 82 5.08 -0.88 2.08
CA ALA A 82 4.19 -2.04 1.98
C ALA A 82 3.25 -1.86 0.77
N PHE A 83 2.69 -0.66 0.60
CA PHE A 83 1.84 -0.35 -0.55
C PHE A 83 2.60 -0.38 -1.89
N GLU A 84 3.87 0.03 -1.91
CA GLU A 84 4.76 -0.20 -3.05
C GLU A 84 4.85 -1.69 -3.41
N LYS A 85 4.98 -2.59 -2.41
CA LYS A 85 4.91 -4.04 -2.63
C LYS A 85 3.53 -4.53 -3.07
N PHE A 86 2.42 -3.95 -2.59
CA PHE A 86 1.10 -4.25 -3.16
C PHE A 86 1.02 -3.87 -4.66
N LEU A 87 1.61 -2.74 -5.06
CA LEU A 87 1.67 -2.34 -6.46
C LEU A 87 2.59 -3.24 -7.30
N GLU A 88 3.76 -3.65 -6.79
CA GLU A 88 4.55 -4.70 -7.45
C GLU A 88 3.73 -5.97 -7.64
N TYR A 89 3.02 -6.44 -6.60
CA TYR A 89 2.17 -7.63 -6.68
C TYR A 89 1.07 -7.49 -7.74
N ALA A 90 0.26 -6.42 -7.69
CA ALA A 90 -0.86 -6.21 -8.60
C ALA A 90 -0.44 -6.09 -10.08
N TYR A 91 0.80 -5.67 -10.34
CA TYR A 91 1.34 -5.48 -11.69
C TYR A 91 2.32 -6.57 -12.15
N PHE A 92 2.64 -7.58 -11.33
CA PHE A 92 3.49 -8.72 -11.71
C PHE A 92 2.95 -10.10 -11.33
N GLY A 93 1.92 -10.19 -10.47
CA GLY A 93 1.43 -11.44 -9.88
C GLY A 93 2.36 -12.05 -8.83
N LYS A 94 3.42 -11.34 -8.40
CA LYS A 94 4.38 -11.77 -7.38
C LYS A 94 5.14 -10.59 -6.77
N ILE A 95 5.76 -10.83 -5.62
CA ILE A 95 6.72 -9.92 -4.95
C ILE A 95 7.90 -10.69 -4.40
N GLU A 96 8.98 -9.98 -4.09
CA GLU A 96 10.13 -10.48 -3.36
C GLU A 96 10.36 -9.59 -2.13
N VAL A 97 10.28 -10.19 -0.94
CA VAL A 97 10.39 -9.53 0.38
C VAL A 97 11.17 -10.41 1.35
N GLU A 98 11.72 -9.80 2.40
CA GLU A 98 12.34 -10.56 3.49
C GLU A 98 11.29 -11.31 4.34
N LYS A 99 11.66 -12.45 4.92
CA LYS A 99 10.76 -13.22 5.83
C LYS A 99 10.31 -12.41 7.06
N SER A 100 11.13 -11.45 7.50
CA SER A 100 10.83 -10.44 8.52
C SER A 100 9.62 -9.54 8.17
N TYR A 101 9.34 -9.35 6.89
CA TYR A 101 8.34 -8.40 6.39
C TYR A 101 7.00 -9.05 6.01
N ILE A 102 6.90 -10.38 6.01
CA ILE A 102 5.71 -11.11 5.56
C ILE A 102 4.47 -10.76 6.39
N SER A 103 4.61 -10.59 7.72
CA SER A 103 3.49 -10.17 8.58
C SER A 103 2.96 -8.78 8.23
N THR A 104 3.83 -7.84 7.82
CA THR A 104 3.44 -6.49 7.37
C THR A 104 2.67 -6.55 6.06
N VAL A 105 3.16 -7.35 5.09
CA VAL A 105 2.47 -7.58 3.81
C VAL A 105 1.11 -8.25 4.04
N LEU A 106 1.03 -9.24 4.94
CA LEU A 106 -0.20 -9.95 5.28
C LEU A 106 -1.26 -9.02 5.90
N GLN A 107 -0.87 -8.15 6.84
CA GLN A 107 -1.77 -7.16 7.45
C GLN A 107 -2.34 -6.21 6.40
N MET A 108 -1.48 -5.66 5.53
CA MET A 108 -1.92 -4.83 4.41
C MET A 108 -2.79 -5.59 3.41
N ALA A 109 -2.45 -6.83 3.04
CA ALA A 109 -3.23 -7.64 2.10
C ALA A 109 -4.63 -7.94 2.64
N LYS A 110 -4.77 -8.13 3.96
CA LYS A 110 -6.08 -8.24 4.65
C LYS A 110 -6.86 -6.92 4.63
N LEU A 111 -6.22 -5.78 4.94
CA LEU A 111 -6.85 -4.45 4.86
C LEU A 111 -7.35 -4.13 3.43
N LEU A 112 -6.53 -4.43 2.42
CA LEU A 112 -6.85 -4.23 1.01
C LEU A 112 -7.73 -5.35 0.42
N LYS A 113 -8.09 -6.39 1.18
CA LYS A 113 -8.92 -7.53 0.72
C LYS A 113 -8.37 -8.17 -0.57
N CYS A 114 -7.08 -8.48 -0.58
CA CYS A 114 -6.37 -9.15 -1.67
C CYS A 114 -6.11 -10.62 -1.30
N GLN A 115 -7.07 -11.50 -1.54
CA GLN A 115 -7.05 -12.88 -1.00
C GLN A 115 -5.85 -13.69 -1.51
N ASP A 116 -5.57 -13.67 -2.80
CA ASP A 116 -4.44 -14.38 -3.41
C ASP A 116 -3.07 -14.00 -2.79
N LEU A 117 -2.93 -12.77 -2.27
CA LEU A 117 -1.73 -12.31 -1.54
C LEU A 117 -1.77 -12.70 -0.06
N VAL A 118 -2.95 -12.73 0.57
CA VAL A 118 -3.13 -13.27 1.93
C VAL A 118 -2.72 -14.74 1.97
N ASP A 119 -3.24 -15.55 1.06
CA ASP A 119 -2.95 -16.99 0.96
C ASP A 119 -1.45 -17.25 0.71
N ALA A 120 -0.83 -16.44 -0.16
CA ALA A 120 0.61 -16.52 -0.44
C ALA A 120 1.49 -16.14 0.78
N CYS A 121 1.06 -15.17 1.60
CA CYS A 121 1.76 -14.82 2.83
C CYS A 121 1.57 -15.86 3.94
N GLU A 122 0.35 -16.40 4.11
CA GLU A 122 0.07 -17.41 5.14
C GLU A 122 0.75 -18.75 4.87
N ALA A 123 0.98 -19.11 3.59
CA ALA A 123 1.77 -20.28 3.21
C ALA A 123 3.25 -20.22 3.65
N GLU A 124 3.82 -19.02 3.86
CA GLU A 124 5.21 -18.82 4.27
C GLU A 124 5.40 -18.66 5.79
N ILE A 125 4.30 -18.48 6.54
CA ILE A 125 4.33 -18.38 8.01
C ILE A 125 4.18 -19.78 8.62
N PRO A 126 5.13 -20.27 9.43
CA PRO A 126 4.98 -21.54 10.14
C PRO A 126 3.73 -21.51 11.03
N SER A 127 2.82 -22.47 10.84
CA SER A 127 1.52 -22.55 11.51
C SER A 127 1.68 -22.78 13.03
N GLY A 128 1.86 -21.70 13.79
CA GLY A 128 2.20 -21.76 15.21
C GLY A 128 1.87 -20.51 16.04
N VAL A 129 1.24 -19.48 15.47
CA VAL A 129 0.71 -18.33 16.23
C VAL A 129 -0.70 -18.00 15.74
N SER A 130 -1.70 -18.46 16.49
CA SER A 130 -3.04 -17.89 16.48
C SER A 130 -3.07 -16.60 17.32
N ASP A 131 -4.09 -15.77 17.10
CA ASP A 131 -4.19 -14.38 17.59
C ASP A 131 -4.44 -14.24 19.11
N GLU A 132 -4.51 -12.98 19.58
CA GLU A 132 -4.75 -12.48 20.94
C GLU A 132 -3.52 -12.61 21.90
N THR A 133 -3.16 -11.62 22.73
CA THR A 133 -3.97 -10.61 23.43
C THR A 133 -3.22 -9.28 23.65
N LEU A 134 -3.93 -8.15 23.66
CA LEU A 134 -3.43 -6.84 24.10
C LEU A 134 -3.56 -6.63 25.63
N GLN A 135 -2.47 -6.28 26.31
CA GLN A 135 -2.54 -5.48 27.55
C GLN A 135 -1.23 -4.73 27.84
N LYS A 136 -1.32 -3.65 28.64
CA LYS A 136 -0.25 -2.67 28.92
C LYS A 136 0.15 -2.72 30.39
N ASP A 137 1.36 -2.24 30.73
CA ASP A 137 1.59 -1.04 31.59
C ASP A 137 3.10 -0.76 31.81
N GLY A 138 3.46 0.45 32.27
CA GLY A 138 4.85 0.91 32.56
C GLY A 138 5.26 0.73 34.04
N VAL A 139 6.16 1.50 34.70
CA VAL A 139 6.89 2.79 34.52
C VAL A 139 8.00 2.80 35.63
N ASP A 140 9.24 3.31 35.57
CA ASP A 140 10.22 3.82 34.56
C ASP A 140 11.63 3.97 35.24
N SER A 141 12.68 4.34 34.51
CA SER A 141 14.05 4.76 34.93
C SER A 141 15.06 3.62 35.30
N ASN A 142 16.39 3.81 35.23
CA ASN A 142 17.21 5.03 35.12
C ASN A 142 18.57 4.82 34.38
N THR A 143 19.26 5.90 34.00
CA THR A 143 20.50 5.94 33.16
C THR A 143 21.80 5.55 33.92
N PRO A 144 22.90 5.18 33.21
CA PRO A 144 23.94 6.18 32.91
C PRO A 144 24.59 6.08 31.50
N LYS A 145 25.53 7.01 31.20
CA LYS A 145 26.07 7.34 29.86
C LYS A 145 27.46 6.73 29.58
N THR A 146 27.80 6.53 28.30
CA THR A 146 29.19 6.64 27.80
C THR A 146 29.24 7.25 26.38
N GLU A 147 30.32 7.97 26.03
CA GLU A 147 30.49 8.64 24.72
C GLU A 147 31.29 7.78 23.71
N ILE A 148 30.92 7.81 22.43
CA ILE A 148 31.86 7.64 21.29
C ILE A 148 31.52 8.67 20.21
N LYS A 149 32.54 9.29 19.58
CA LYS A 149 32.42 10.37 18.59
C LYS A 149 32.91 9.91 17.21
N THR A 150 32.10 10.06 16.16
CA THR A 150 32.58 10.00 14.78
C THR A 150 31.88 11.07 13.91
N LYS A 151 32.67 11.92 13.23
CA LYS A 151 32.17 12.92 12.27
C LYS A 151 31.98 12.29 10.88
N ARG A 152 30.97 12.72 10.11
CA ARG A 152 31.03 13.03 8.66
C ARG A 152 30.05 14.17 8.32
N GLU A 153 30.20 14.79 7.15
CA GLU A 153 29.60 16.10 6.81
C GLU A 153 28.26 16.03 6.04
N PRO A 154 27.41 17.07 6.10
CA PRO A 154 26.13 17.12 5.39
C PRO A 154 26.24 17.67 3.96
N VAL A 155 25.65 16.97 2.99
CA VAL A 155 25.46 17.46 1.61
C VAL A 155 24.20 18.34 1.54
N LYS A 156 24.31 19.49 0.86
CA LYS A 156 23.22 20.49 0.76
C LYS A 156 22.28 20.20 -0.42
N ARG A 157 20.97 20.19 -0.17
CA ARG A 157 19.90 20.51 -1.14
C ARG A 157 18.76 21.25 -0.44
N ALA A 158 17.99 22.07 -1.16
CA ALA A 158 17.27 23.20 -0.56
C ALA A 158 15.76 23.27 -0.88
N MET A 159 14.98 23.45 0.19
CA MET A 159 13.75 24.26 0.31
C MET A 159 12.62 24.14 -0.73
N LYS A 160 11.41 23.92 -0.22
CA LYS A 160 10.28 24.86 -0.41
C LYS A 160 9.38 24.89 0.85
N ARG A 161 8.40 25.80 0.87
CA ARG A 161 7.85 26.40 2.12
C ARG A 161 6.60 25.68 2.65
N LYS A 162 6.53 25.53 3.97
CA LYS A 162 5.33 25.08 4.70
C LYS A 162 4.19 26.11 4.58
N LYS A 163 2.94 25.63 4.57
CA LYS A 163 1.77 26.35 5.10
C LYS A 163 1.23 25.52 6.28
N SER A 164 0.77 26.19 7.34
CA SER A 164 0.15 25.53 8.50
C SER A 164 -1.37 25.68 8.41
N LEU A 165 -2.09 24.56 8.48
CA LEU A 165 -3.50 24.56 8.86
C LEU A 165 -3.61 24.31 10.37
N LYS A 166 -4.64 24.89 10.99
CA LYS A 166 -4.91 24.75 12.42
C LYS A 166 -5.87 23.59 12.64
N VAL A 167 -5.43 22.56 13.37
CA VAL A 167 -6.34 21.52 13.88
C VAL A 167 -7.02 22.04 15.14
N VAL A 168 -8.36 21.96 15.17
CA VAL A 168 -9.18 22.20 16.37
C VAL A 168 -10.21 21.08 16.42
N GLY A 169 -10.05 20.16 17.38
CA GLY A 169 -10.93 19.00 17.53
C GLY A 169 -10.33 18.06 18.57
N ASN A 170 -10.91 18.03 19.77
CA ASN A 170 -10.46 17.21 20.88
C ASN A 170 -11.46 16.06 21.05
N ILE A 171 -11.07 14.85 20.63
CA ILE A 171 -11.89 13.64 20.77
C ILE A 171 -11.04 12.58 21.47
N ARG A 172 -11.63 11.92 22.47
CA ARG A 172 -11.06 10.77 23.17
C ARG A 172 -11.83 9.50 22.77
N ASP A 173 -11.11 8.39 22.78
CA ASP A 173 -11.63 7.02 22.87
C ASP A 173 -12.69 6.61 21.82
N ALA A 174 -12.19 6.11 20.68
CA ALA A 174 -12.94 5.33 19.69
C ALA A 174 -12.06 4.18 19.17
N PRO A 175 -12.64 3.03 18.76
CA PRO A 175 -11.86 1.89 18.26
C PRO A 175 -11.19 2.17 16.91
N VAL A 176 -10.05 1.51 16.68
CA VAL A 176 -9.22 1.63 15.47
C VAL A 176 -9.85 0.82 14.30
N TYR A 177 -9.31 1.00 13.09
CA TYR A 177 -9.67 0.30 11.84
C TYR A 177 -10.97 0.79 11.17
N THR A 178 -10.91 2.03 10.66
CA THR A 178 -11.75 2.46 9.53
C THR A 178 -10.92 3.35 8.64
N ILE A 179 -10.59 2.86 7.42
CA ILE A 179 -9.86 3.65 6.43
C ILE A 179 -10.73 4.85 6.04
N GLN A 180 -10.28 6.05 6.38
CA GLN A 180 -11.04 7.28 6.08
C GLN A 180 -10.84 7.68 4.63
N VAL A 181 -11.77 7.24 3.77
CA VAL A 181 -11.80 7.63 2.35
C VAL A 181 -12.22 9.09 2.21
N ILE A 182 -11.25 9.99 2.29
CA ILE A 182 -11.44 11.41 2.01
C ILE A 182 -11.44 11.62 0.49
N TYR A 183 -12.64 11.72 -0.10
CA TYR A 183 -12.81 12.05 -1.51
C TYR A 183 -12.45 13.52 -1.77
N THR A 184 -11.24 13.78 -2.28
CA THR A 184 -10.87 15.11 -2.78
C THR A 184 -11.23 15.26 -4.25
N ASN A 185 -12.36 15.91 -4.52
CA ASN A 185 -12.56 16.55 -5.82
C ASN A 185 -11.66 17.80 -5.92
N PRO A 186 -11.09 18.11 -7.09
CA PRO A 186 -10.58 19.46 -7.33
C PRO A 186 -11.73 20.47 -7.27
N GLU A 187 -11.48 21.62 -6.63
CA GLU A 187 -12.35 22.81 -6.74
C GLU A 187 -12.40 23.29 -8.21
N PRO A 188 -13.51 23.93 -8.65
CA PRO A 188 -13.74 24.31 -10.05
C PRO A 188 -12.94 25.53 -10.54
#